data_AF-A0A2E5S4W8-F1
#
_entry.id   AF-A0A2E5S4W8-F1
#
_cell.length_a   1.000
_cell.length_b   1.000
_cell.length_c   1.000
_cell.angle_alpha   90.00
_cell.angle_beta   90.00
_cell.angle_gamma   90.00
#
_symmetry.space_group_name_H-M   'P 1'
#
loop_
_entity.id
_entity.type
_entity.pdbx_description
1 polymer ?
#
loop_
_entity_poly.entity_id
_entity_poly.type
_entity_poly.pdbx_seq_one_letter_code
_entity_poly.pdbx_strand_id
1 'polypeptide(L)'
;MRKTDQKSMKKSPRNYNKPGLLLLAFFAAIVAAMPPDSLNAEELMFFRSNDTVPVELELNDYFIVHGLQVYLLRPLRIDLSPEETASLVHFVRSSMSREAANQIRIDNFRDTGETLYINFKLLDAKGEMRLIMLSNFHPASNSLKEKITEESFGTAYLIKGDRFVYYRNEFDQEKEAELKENNDLLGLADDYLLDEKLENDAEVPGLLDRVDEEDFSALDKAFSTLTRAQMAMIDGKLEEAESYCEKVRTQLNFIQDDQARAIAREVLTICLRELEIVRVLKNRANPPAEKPSSGKVGS
;
A
#
# COMPACT_ATOMS: atom_id res chain seq x y z
N MET A 1 46.94 50.60 5.68
CA MET A 1 45.82 50.25 4.78
C MET A 1 45.90 48.76 4.47
N ARG A 2 45.07 47.93 5.12
CA ARG A 2 44.84 46.53 4.73
C ARG A 2 43.35 46.43 4.40
N LYS A 3 43.02 46.25 3.11
CA LYS A 3 41.67 45.91 2.67
C LYS A 3 41.55 44.39 2.72
N THR A 4 40.63 43.91 3.56
CA THR A 4 40.19 42.52 3.61
C THR A 4 39.10 42.35 2.55
N ASP A 5 39.40 41.58 1.49
CA ASP A 5 38.42 41.20 0.49
C ASP A 5 37.52 40.08 1.04
N GLN A 6 36.26 40.44 1.30
CA GLN A 6 35.18 39.51 1.61
C GLN A 6 34.70 38.88 0.29
N LYS A 7 35.16 37.66 -0.01
CA LYS A 7 34.59 36.84 -1.09
C LYS A 7 33.21 36.32 -0.67
N SER A 8 32.18 37.01 -1.14
CA SER A 8 30.79 36.54 -1.14
C SER A 8 30.67 35.32 -2.07
N MET A 9 30.52 34.12 -1.49
CA MET A 9 30.10 32.94 -2.24
C MET A 9 28.59 33.04 -2.49
N LYS A 10 28.22 33.46 -3.70
CA LYS A 10 26.88 33.22 -4.24
C LYS A 10 26.70 31.70 -4.38
N LYS A 11 25.86 31.10 -3.52
CA LYS A 11 25.36 29.74 -3.73
C LYS A 11 24.58 29.74 -5.04
N SER A 12 25.04 28.94 -6.00
CA SER A 12 24.34 28.68 -7.25
C SER A 12 23.00 27.99 -6.92
N PRO A 13 21.87 28.42 -7.51
CA PRO A 13 20.62 27.69 -7.37
C PRO A 13 20.83 26.27 -7.93
N ARG A 14 20.55 25.25 -7.09
CA ARG A 14 20.51 23.86 -7.54
C ARG A 14 19.36 23.74 -8.54
N ASN A 15 19.70 23.43 -9.79
CA ASN A 15 18.73 23.11 -10.82
C ASN A 15 18.17 21.71 -10.49
N TYR A 16 16.98 21.67 -9.87
CA TYR A 16 16.26 20.43 -9.58
C TYR A 16 15.50 19.96 -10.82
N ASN A 17 16.24 19.54 -11.85
CA ASN A 17 15.70 18.60 -12.85
C ASN A 17 16.19 17.21 -12.44
N LYS A 18 15.57 16.61 -11.43
CA LYS A 18 15.86 15.23 -11.01
C LYS A 18 14.77 14.29 -11.54
N PRO A 19 15.11 13.24 -12.32
CA PRO A 19 14.18 12.21 -12.75
C PRO A 19 13.81 11.20 -11.65
N GLY A 20 14.18 11.45 -10.39
CA GLY A 20 14.02 10.51 -9.26
C GLY A 20 12.66 10.55 -8.55
N LEU A 21 11.85 11.60 -8.76
CA LEU A 21 10.50 11.67 -8.17
C LEU A 21 9.49 10.71 -8.84
N LEU A 22 9.98 9.81 -9.68
CA LEU A 22 9.19 9.04 -10.63
C LEU A 22 8.60 7.75 -10.04
N LEU A 23 9.08 7.16 -8.95
CA LEU A 23 8.56 5.83 -8.56
C LEU A 23 7.20 5.87 -7.86
N LEU A 24 6.96 6.81 -6.93
CA LEU A 24 5.61 7.05 -6.39
C LEU A 24 4.70 7.80 -7.39
N ALA A 25 5.28 8.63 -8.26
CA ALA A 25 4.53 9.34 -9.31
C ALA A 25 4.18 8.46 -10.54
N PHE A 26 4.92 7.38 -10.83
CA PHE A 26 4.60 6.48 -11.95
C PHE A 26 3.31 5.69 -11.71
N PHE A 27 3.00 5.38 -10.46
CA PHE A 27 1.76 4.66 -10.13
C PHE A 27 0.53 5.57 -10.08
N ALA A 28 0.71 6.88 -9.88
CA ALA A 28 -0.37 7.86 -10.01
C ALA A 28 -0.70 8.19 -11.47
N ALA A 29 0.26 8.09 -12.40
CA ALA A 29 0.12 8.64 -13.75
C ALA A 29 -0.58 7.73 -14.79
N ILE A 30 -0.82 6.45 -14.53
CA ILE A 30 -1.47 5.53 -15.51
C ILE A 30 -2.97 5.25 -15.21
N VAL A 31 -3.54 5.84 -14.16
CA VAL A 31 -4.98 5.69 -13.83
C VAL A 31 -5.70 7.05 -13.80
N ALA A 32 -5.31 7.98 -14.67
CA ALA A 32 -6.04 9.23 -14.86
C ALA A 32 -6.94 9.13 -16.11
N ALA A 33 -8.23 8.80 -15.92
CA ALA A 33 -9.33 9.34 -16.75
C ALA A 33 -10.74 8.93 -16.28
N MET A 34 -10.91 7.91 -15.44
CA MET A 34 -12.25 7.52 -14.96
C MET A 34 -12.19 7.20 -13.46
N PRO A 35 -13.11 7.76 -12.64
CA PRO A 35 -13.25 7.34 -11.25
C PRO A 35 -13.50 5.83 -11.22
N PRO A 36 -12.98 5.09 -10.24
CA PRO A 36 -13.33 3.69 -10.10
C PRO A 36 -14.84 3.58 -9.81
N ASP A 37 -15.48 2.57 -10.38
CA ASP A 37 -16.88 2.30 -10.11
C ASP A 37 -17.00 1.69 -8.71
N SER A 38 -17.81 2.28 -7.85
CA SER A 38 -18.08 1.76 -6.50
C SER A 38 -18.83 0.45 -6.63
N LEU A 39 -18.26 -0.64 -6.12
CA LEU A 39 -18.93 -1.94 -6.09
C LEU A 39 -19.95 -1.99 -4.96
N ASN A 40 -21.02 -2.76 -5.16
CA ASN A 40 -21.97 -3.06 -4.08
C ASN A 40 -21.51 -4.31 -3.30
N ALA A 41 -21.70 -4.33 -1.99
CA ALA A 41 -21.29 -5.44 -1.12
C ALA A 41 -21.83 -6.82 -1.55
N GLU A 42 -23.01 -6.84 -2.20
CA GLU A 42 -23.66 -8.05 -2.70
C GLU A 42 -22.92 -8.68 -3.89
N GLU A 43 -22.02 -7.94 -4.53
CA GLU A 43 -21.26 -8.40 -5.69
C GLU A 43 -19.98 -9.17 -5.30
N LEU A 44 -19.51 -9.04 -4.06
CA LEU A 44 -18.28 -9.67 -3.56
C LEU A 44 -18.58 -11.01 -2.87
N MET A 45 -18.03 -12.10 -3.42
CA MET A 45 -18.20 -13.45 -2.88
C MET A 45 -16.87 -14.16 -2.68
N PHE A 46 -16.82 -15.03 -1.66
CA PHE A 46 -15.64 -15.77 -1.26
C PHE A 46 -15.88 -17.28 -1.39
N PHE A 47 -15.03 -17.96 -2.16
CA PHE A 47 -15.14 -19.39 -2.42
C PHE A 47 -13.89 -20.10 -1.91
N ARG A 48 -14.08 -20.92 -0.87
CA ARG A 48 -13.05 -21.79 -0.35
C ARG A 48 -13.14 -23.16 -1.03
N SER A 49 -12.04 -23.66 -1.57
CA SER A 49 -11.96 -25.03 -2.08
C SER A 49 -12.10 -26.04 -0.95
N ASN A 50 -12.74 -27.18 -1.21
CA ASN A 50 -12.89 -28.27 -0.23
C ASN A 50 -11.54 -28.83 0.23
N ASP A 51 -10.52 -28.76 -0.63
CA ASP A 51 -9.16 -29.24 -0.36
C ASP A 51 -8.28 -28.17 0.30
N THR A 52 -8.86 -27.08 0.78
CA THR A 52 -8.11 -26.02 1.46
C THR A 52 -7.59 -26.50 2.79
N VAL A 53 -6.27 -26.51 2.94
CA VAL A 53 -5.57 -26.64 4.21
C VAL A 53 -4.93 -25.28 4.52
N PRO A 54 -5.56 -24.45 5.36
CA PRO A 54 -5.04 -23.13 5.67
C PRO A 54 -3.66 -23.21 6.32
N VAL A 55 -2.76 -22.32 5.90
CA VAL A 55 -1.48 -22.11 6.58
C VAL A 55 -1.65 -20.96 7.57
N GLU A 56 -1.38 -21.21 8.84
CA GLU A 56 -1.36 -20.15 9.86
C GLU A 56 -0.13 -19.27 9.66
N LEU A 57 -0.37 -17.98 9.42
CA LEU A 57 0.66 -16.97 9.19
C LEU A 57 0.35 -15.76 10.06
N GLU A 58 1.34 -15.32 10.84
CA GLU A 58 1.25 -14.10 11.64
C GLU A 58 1.66 -12.91 10.77
N LEU A 59 0.75 -12.45 9.92
CA LEU A 59 1.00 -11.30 9.04
C LEU A 59 0.62 -9.98 9.72
N ASN A 60 1.47 -8.97 9.61
CA ASN A 60 1.11 -7.61 9.98
C ASN A 60 -0.07 -7.11 9.11
N ASP A 61 -1.07 -6.50 9.74
CA ASP A 61 -2.27 -6.02 9.05
C ASP A 61 -1.93 -4.97 7.98
N TYR A 62 -0.98 -4.08 8.25
CA TYR A 62 -0.61 -3.03 7.31
C TYR A 62 -0.07 -3.63 5.99
N PHE A 63 0.89 -4.56 6.04
CA PHE A 63 1.52 -5.08 4.82
C PHE A 63 0.54 -5.79 3.90
N ILE A 64 -0.37 -6.61 4.45
CA ILE A 64 -1.38 -7.29 3.63
C ILE A 64 -2.42 -6.31 3.08
N VAL A 65 -2.82 -5.31 3.88
CA VAL A 65 -3.75 -4.27 3.43
C VAL A 65 -3.14 -3.46 2.30
N HIS A 66 -1.92 -2.95 2.49
CA HIS A 66 -1.19 -2.21 1.47
C HIS A 66 -0.99 -3.04 0.20
N GLY A 67 -0.54 -4.28 0.37
CA GLY A 67 -0.28 -5.21 -0.73
C GLY A 67 -1.50 -5.46 -1.62
N LEU A 68 -2.65 -5.73 -1.00
CA LEU A 68 -3.89 -5.99 -1.73
C LEU A 68 -4.51 -4.69 -2.27
N GLN A 69 -4.54 -3.61 -1.49
CA GLN A 69 -5.13 -2.34 -1.93
C GLN A 69 -4.36 -1.75 -3.13
N VAL A 70 -3.04 -1.68 -3.02
CA VAL A 70 -2.18 -0.99 -4.01
C VAL A 70 -1.87 -1.88 -5.21
N TYR A 71 -1.62 -3.17 -5.02
CA TYR A 71 -1.14 -4.05 -6.10
C TYR A 71 -2.17 -5.06 -6.62
N LEU A 72 -3.36 -5.16 -6.03
CA LEU A 72 -4.45 -5.99 -6.56
C LEU A 72 -5.69 -5.15 -6.92
N LEU A 73 -6.29 -4.46 -5.95
CA LEU A 73 -7.58 -3.79 -6.13
C LEU A 73 -7.47 -2.57 -7.04
N ARG A 74 -6.49 -1.69 -6.81
CA ARG A 74 -6.31 -0.46 -7.61
C ARG A 74 -6.00 -0.74 -9.09
N PRO A 75 -5.07 -1.65 -9.46
CA PRO A 75 -4.84 -2.02 -10.87
C PRO A 75 -6.09 -2.60 -11.55
N LEU A 76 -6.90 -3.35 -10.79
CA LEU A 76 -8.18 -3.87 -11.23
C LEU A 76 -9.32 -2.84 -11.16
N ARG A 77 -9.07 -1.62 -10.68
CA ARG A 77 -10.07 -0.55 -10.49
C ARG A 77 -11.28 -1.01 -9.68
N ILE A 78 -11.00 -1.78 -8.63
CA ILE A 78 -12.00 -2.26 -7.69
C ILE A 78 -12.05 -1.25 -6.54
N ASP A 79 -13.21 -0.65 -6.30
CA ASP A 79 -13.45 0.25 -5.17
C ASP A 79 -14.35 -0.41 -4.14
N LEU A 80 -13.73 -0.99 -3.10
CA LEU A 80 -14.38 -1.61 -1.94
C LEU A 80 -14.38 -0.70 -0.71
N SER A 81 -15.46 -0.60 0.04
CA SER A 81 -15.46 0.02 1.37
C SER A 81 -14.38 -0.58 2.28
N PRO A 82 -13.94 0.16 3.33
CA PRO A 82 -12.98 -0.37 4.31
C PRO A 82 -13.40 -1.72 4.89
N GLU A 83 -14.70 -1.93 5.15
CA GLU A 83 -15.27 -3.15 5.69
C GLU A 83 -15.21 -4.34 4.72
N GLU A 84 -15.45 -4.09 3.43
CA GLU A 84 -15.35 -5.09 2.37
C GLU A 84 -13.88 -5.46 2.12
N THR A 85 -12.97 -4.48 2.05
CA THR A 85 -11.54 -4.76 1.94
C THR A 85 -11.04 -5.53 3.16
N ALA A 86 -11.46 -5.17 4.38
CA ALA A 86 -11.11 -5.92 5.59
C ALA A 86 -11.64 -7.37 5.54
N SER A 87 -12.83 -7.60 4.97
CA SER A 87 -13.37 -8.95 4.77
C SER A 87 -12.57 -9.73 3.73
N LEU A 88 -12.15 -9.09 2.63
CA LEU A 88 -11.27 -9.68 1.62
C LEU A 88 -9.91 -10.05 2.23
N VAL A 89 -9.28 -9.14 2.97
CA VAL A 89 -8.01 -9.38 3.69
C VAL A 89 -8.15 -10.57 4.65
N HIS A 90 -9.21 -10.60 5.45
CA HIS A 90 -9.48 -11.70 6.37
C HIS A 90 -9.70 -13.04 5.64
N PHE A 91 -10.46 -13.04 4.54
CA PHE A 91 -10.69 -14.24 3.74
C PHE A 91 -9.40 -14.77 3.13
N VAL A 92 -8.61 -13.89 2.53
CA VAL A 92 -7.30 -14.23 1.95
C VAL A 92 -6.41 -14.83 3.04
N ARG A 93 -6.20 -14.14 4.17
CA ARG A 93 -5.38 -14.62 5.29
C ARG A 93 -5.83 -16.00 5.81
N SER A 94 -7.12 -16.17 6.06
CA SER A 94 -7.68 -17.40 6.65
C SER A 94 -7.83 -18.57 5.67
N SER A 95 -7.57 -18.35 4.38
CA SER A 95 -7.76 -19.35 3.33
C SER A 95 -6.52 -19.58 2.48
N MET A 96 -5.37 -18.97 2.78
CA MET A 96 -4.14 -19.26 2.05
C MET A 96 -3.76 -20.75 2.20
N SER A 97 -3.59 -21.47 1.09
CA SER A 97 -3.33 -22.92 1.09
C SER A 97 -2.29 -23.30 0.04
N ARG A 98 -1.45 -24.30 0.36
CA ARG A 98 -0.52 -24.94 -0.58
C ARG A 98 -1.17 -26.02 -1.44
N GLU A 99 -2.31 -26.54 -0.99
CA GLU A 99 -2.96 -27.68 -1.62
C GLU A 99 -3.92 -27.22 -2.71
N ALA A 100 -4.71 -26.19 -2.41
CA ALA A 100 -5.81 -25.75 -3.26
C ALA A 100 -5.77 -24.25 -3.53
N ALA A 101 -6.22 -23.87 -4.72
CA ALA A 101 -6.53 -22.48 -5.03
C ALA A 101 -7.90 -22.11 -4.47
N ASN A 102 -7.99 -20.93 -3.86
CA ASN A 102 -9.21 -20.31 -3.40
C ASN A 102 -9.58 -19.15 -4.32
N GLN A 103 -10.83 -18.71 -4.28
CA GLN A 103 -11.33 -17.74 -5.25
C GLN A 103 -12.11 -16.61 -4.57
N ILE A 104 -11.83 -15.40 -5.01
CA ILE A 104 -12.68 -14.23 -4.82
C ILE A 104 -13.43 -14.02 -6.14
N ARG A 105 -14.74 -13.79 -6.05
CA ARG A 105 -15.61 -13.52 -7.20
C ARG A 105 -16.21 -12.14 -7.02
N ILE A 106 -16.19 -11.34 -8.08
CA ILE A 106 -16.86 -10.04 -8.13
C ILE A 106 -17.81 -10.07 -9.31
N ASP A 107 -19.10 -10.15 -9.01
CA ASP A 107 -20.15 -10.07 -10.02
C ASP A 107 -20.33 -8.63 -10.51
N ASN A 108 -20.89 -8.49 -11.71
CA ASN A 108 -21.13 -7.19 -12.34
C ASN A 108 -19.89 -6.26 -12.32
N PHE A 109 -18.71 -6.83 -12.57
CA PHE A 109 -17.44 -6.11 -12.46
C PHE A 109 -17.44 -4.89 -13.39
N ARG A 110 -17.30 -3.69 -12.81
CA ARG A 110 -17.34 -2.39 -13.52
C ARG A 110 -18.63 -2.19 -14.33
N ASP A 111 -19.77 -2.61 -13.78
CA ASP A 111 -21.10 -2.47 -14.38
C ASP A 111 -21.24 -3.09 -15.78
N THR A 112 -20.41 -4.10 -16.08
CA THR A 112 -20.42 -4.79 -17.38
C THR A 112 -21.41 -5.95 -17.43
N GLY A 113 -21.95 -6.39 -16.29
CA GLY A 113 -22.66 -7.66 -16.14
C GLY A 113 -21.76 -8.91 -16.20
N GLU A 114 -20.45 -8.74 -16.38
CA GLU A 114 -19.49 -9.84 -16.39
C GLU A 114 -18.94 -10.12 -14.97
N THR A 115 -18.39 -11.31 -14.76
CA THR A 115 -17.83 -11.73 -13.46
C THR A 115 -16.31 -11.78 -13.50
N LEU A 116 -15.67 -11.04 -12.61
CA LEU A 116 -14.24 -11.15 -12.33
C LEU A 116 -14.00 -12.29 -11.33
N TYR A 117 -13.04 -13.16 -11.65
CA TYR A 117 -12.52 -14.17 -10.74
C TYR A 117 -11.09 -13.82 -10.37
N ILE A 118 -10.74 -13.92 -9.09
CA ILE A 118 -9.37 -13.81 -8.59
C ILE A 118 -9.07 -15.09 -7.83
N ASN A 119 -8.27 -15.95 -8.42
CA ASN A 119 -7.80 -17.19 -7.78
C ASN A 119 -6.50 -16.91 -7.03
N PHE A 120 -6.33 -17.48 -5.84
CA PHE A 120 -5.10 -17.35 -5.07
C PHE A 120 -4.67 -18.67 -4.42
N LYS A 121 -3.36 -18.86 -4.31
CA LYS A 121 -2.73 -20.07 -3.75
C LYS A 121 -1.33 -19.75 -3.22
N LEU A 122 -0.89 -20.47 -2.19
CA LEU A 122 0.50 -20.46 -1.76
C LEU A 122 1.35 -21.41 -2.61
N LEU A 123 2.53 -20.96 -3.00
CA LEU A 123 3.56 -21.75 -3.64
C LEU A 123 4.87 -21.62 -2.86
N ASP A 124 5.62 -22.72 -2.76
CA ASP A 124 7.01 -22.67 -2.30
C ASP A 124 7.92 -22.57 -3.53
N ALA A 125 8.70 -21.49 -3.62
CA ALA A 125 9.66 -21.26 -4.69
C ALA A 125 11.03 -20.96 -4.06
N LYS A 126 12.04 -21.77 -4.39
CA LYS A 126 13.41 -21.64 -3.85
C LYS A 126 13.49 -21.61 -2.31
N GLY A 127 12.57 -22.29 -1.63
CA GLY A 127 12.50 -22.32 -0.16
C GLY A 127 11.77 -21.12 0.46
N GLU A 128 11.16 -20.27 -0.36
CA GLU A 128 10.37 -19.13 0.08
C GLU A 128 8.89 -19.33 -0.24
N MET A 129 8.03 -18.89 0.69
CA MET A 129 6.59 -18.96 0.54
C MET A 129 6.09 -17.73 -0.22
N ARG A 130 5.32 -17.95 -1.29
CA ARG A 130 4.74 -16.89 -2.10
C ARG A 130 3.25 -17.08 -2.25
N LEU A 131 2.47 -16.02 -2.03
CA LEU A 131 1.07 -15.98 -2.45
C LEU A 131 1.02 -15.52 -3.90
N ILE A 132 0.46 -16.34 -4.77
CA ILE A 132 0.15 -15.95 -6.15
C ILE A 132 -1.33 -15.65 -6.24
N MET A 133 -1.69 -14.54 -6.89
CA MET A 133 -3.07 -14.18 -7.19
C MET A 133 -3.21 -13.94 -8.70
N LEU A 134 -4.10 -14.66 -9.36
CA LEU A 134 -4.36 -14.59 -10.80
C LEU A 134 -5.83 -14.27 -11.04
N SER A 135 -6.10 -13.32 -11.92
CA SER A 135 -7.46 -13.00 -12.33
C SER A 135 -7.75 -13.43 -13.77
N ASN A 136 -9.02 -13.40 -14.17
CA ASN A 136 -9.40 -13.55 -15.58
C ASN A 136 -9.48 -12.21 -16.35
N PHE A 137 -8.94 -11.13 -15.78
CA PHE A 137 -8.85 -9.83 -16.45
C PHE A 137 -7.60 -9.75 -17.33
N HIS A 138 -7.73 -9.26 -18.57
CA HIS A 138 -6.63 -9.12 -19.53
C HIS A 138 -6.33 -7.64 -19.77
N PRO A 139 -5.27 -7.07 -19.15
CA PRO A 139 -4.98 -5.64 -19.20
C PRO A 139 -4.82 -5.09 -20.62
N ALA A 140 -4.16 -5.83 -21.52
CA ALA A 140 -3.92 -5.39 -22.90
C ALA A 140 -5.21 -5.17 -23.71
N SER A 141 -6.23 -5.98 -23.43
CA SER A 141 -7.54 -5.86 -24.08
C SER A 141 -8.58 -5.11 -23.23
N ASN A 142 -8.23 -4.79 -21.97
CA ASN A 142 -9.12 -4.24 -20.96
C ASN A 142 -10.49 -4.98 -20.88
N SER A 143 -10.46 -6.31 -20.91
CA SER A 143 -11.66 -7.16 -20.88
C SER A 143 -11.46 -8.42 -20.04
N LEU A 144 -12.56 -9.03 -19.60
CA LEU A 144 -12.53 -10.34 -18.97
C LEU A 144 -12.49 -11.44 -20.03
N LYS A 145 -11.82 -12.55 -19.73
CA LYS A 145 -11.80 -13.76 -20.56
C LYS A 145 -12.32 -14.95 -19.76
N GLU A 146 -12.77 -15.98 -20.48
CA GLU A 146 -13.26 -17.21 -19.86
C GLU A 146 -12.13 -17.99 -19.16
N LYS A 147 -10.90 -17.93 -19.69
CA LYS A 147 -9.74 -18.65 -19.19
C LYS A 147 -8.67 -17.69 -18.71
N ILE A 148 -8.05 -18.03 -17.59
CA ILE A 148 -6.82 -17.40 -17.11
C ILE A 148 -5.67 -17.92 -17.98
N THR A 149 -4.88 -17.01 -18.53
CA THR A 149 -3.69 -17.29 -19.33
C THR A 149 -2.50 -16.46 -18.81
N GLU A 150 -1.35 -16.59 -19.44
CA GLU A 150 -0.15 -15.78 -19.14
C GLU A 150 -0.35 -14.28 -19.38
N GLU A 151 -1.35 -13.90 -20.19
CA GLU A 151 -1.70 -12.51 -20.47
C GLU A 151 -2.66 -11.92 -19.42
N SER A 152 -3.20 -12.77 -18.54
CA SER A 152 -4.11 -12.31 -17.51
C SER A 152 -3.36 -11.55 -16.42
N PHE A 153 -4.05 -10.61 -15.78
CA PHE A 153 -3.51 -9.88 -14.66
C PHE A 153 -3.24 -10.83 -13.50
N GLY A 154 -2.00 -10.80 -13.02
CA GLY A 154 -1.54 -11.56 -11.88
C GLY A 154 -0.56 -10.74 -11.04
N THR A 155 -0.54 -11.05 -9.75
CA THR A 155 0.39 -10.47 -8.78
C THR A 155 0.92 -11.57 -7.87
N ALA A 156 2.09 -11.33 -7.28
CA ALA A 156 2.77 -12.25 -6.41
C ALA A 156 3.30 -11.50 -5.18
N TYR A 157 3.22 -12.15 -4.03
CA TYR A 157 3.70 -11.62 -2.77
C TYR A 157 4.59 -12.63 -2.08
N LEU A 158 5.81 -12.23 -1.74
CA LEU A 158 6.69 -12.97 -0.84
C LEU A 158 6.19 -12.82 0.59
N ILE A 159 6.14 -13.94 1.31
CA ILE A 159 5.81 -13.96 2.73
C ILE A 159 7.08 -14.24 3.53
N LYS A 160 7.53 -13.26 4.31
CA LYS A 160 8.77 -13.34 5.10
C LYS A 160 8.54 -12.78 6.50
N GLY A 161 8.59 -13.65 7.51
CA GLY A 161 8.20 -13.25 8.87
C GLY A 161 6.73 -12.82 8.88
N ASP A 162 6.48 -11.60 9.34
CA ASP A 162 5.16 -10.96 9.33
C ASP A 162 4.91 -10.07 8.10
N ARG A 163 5.88 -9.97 7.18
CA ARG A 163 5.77 -9.15 5.98
C ARG A 163 5.06 -9.85 4.83
N PHE A 164 4.31 -9.03 4.09
CA PHE A 164 3.61 -9.38 2.85
C PHE A 164 4.16 -8.50 1.73
N VAL A 165 5.26 -8.94 1.12
CA VAL A 165 6.11 -8.14 0.24
C VAL A 165 5.71 -8.34 -1.21
N TYR A 166 5.35 -7.27 -1.92
CA TYR A 166 5.09 -7.37 -3.35
C TYR A 166 6.37 -7.73 -4.12
N TYR A 167 6.30 -8.61 -5.11
CA TYR A 167 7.51 -9.15 -5.75
C TYR A 167 8.46 -8.11 -6.37
N ARG A 168 7.98 -6.90 -6.69
CA ARG A 168 8.82 -5.79 -7.20
C ARG A 168 9.44 -4.93 -6.09
N ASN A 169 9.08 -5.18 -4.85
CA ASN A 169 9.64 -4.53 -3.67
C ASN A 169 10.62 -5.47 -2.94
N GLU A 170 10.85 -6.69 -3.46
CA GLU A 170 11.93 -7.54 -2.95
C GLU A 170 13.27 -6.80 -3.07
N PHE A 171 14.13 -6.97 -2.07
CA PHE A 171 15.39 -6.24 -1.96
C PHE A 171 16.24 -6.42 -3.23
N ASP A 172 16.67 -5.29 -3.79
CA ASP A 172 17.57 -5.24 -4.93
C ASP A 172 18.76 -4.33 -4.61
N GLN A 173 19.95 -4.94 -4.55
CA GLN A 173 21.19 -4.24 -4.23
C GLN A 173 21.54 -3.16 -5.26
N GLU A 174 21.21 -3.35 -6.55
CA GLU A 174 21.46 -2.36 -7.59
C GLU A 174 20.53 -1.15 -7.41
N LYS A 175 19.25 -1.39 -7.12
CA LYS A 175 18.26 -0.34 -6.83
C LYS A 175 18.64 0.45 -5.58
N GLU A 176 19.03 -0.23 -4.50
CA GLU A 176 19.48 0.40 -3.26
C GLU A 176 20.70 1.31 -3.52
N ALA A 177 21.69 0.83 -4.28
CA ALA A 177 22.87 1.58 -4.64
C ALA A 177 22.53 2.83 -5.48
N GLU A 178 21.62 2.71 -6.43
CA GLU A 178 21.13 3.82 -7.26
C GLU A 178 20.44 4.89 -6.40
N LEU A 179 19.55 4.50 -5.48
CA LEU A 179 18.86 5.43 -4.57
C LEU A 179 19.85 6.19 -3.68
N LYS A 180 20.87 5.48 -3.15
CA LYS A 180 21.95 6.06 -2.37
C LYS A 180 22.79 7.04 -3.18
N GLU A 181 23.18 6.66 -4.40
CA GLU A 181 23.97 7.52 -5.31
C GLU A 181 23.22 8.81 -5.66
N ASN A 182 21.92 8.70 -5.92
CA ASN A 182 21.05 9.84 -6.25
C ASN A 182 20.67 10.72 -5.04
N ASN A 183 21.03 10.30 -3.82
CA ASN A 183 20.58 10.85 -2.55
C ASN A 183 19.05 11.00 -2.53
N ASP A 184 18.36 9.94 -2.97
CA ASP A 184 16.91 9.82 -2.93
C ASP A 184 16.48 9.18 -1.60
N LEU A 185 16.40 10.02 -0.56
CA LEU A 185 16.13 9.58 0.80
C LEU A 185 14.72 8.99 0.96
N LEU A 186 13.74 9.53 0.22
CA LEU A 186 12.37 9.06 0.28
C LEU A 186 12.20 7.73 -0.45
N GLY A 187 12.80 7.59 -1.65
CA GLY A 187 12.80 6.33 -2.37
C GLY A 187 13.49 5.23 -1.56
N LEU A 188 14.60 5.54 -0.88
CA LEU A 188 15.28 4.58 -0.01
C LEU A 188 14.46 4.21 1.23
N ALA A 189 13.79 5.18 1.86
CA ALA A 189 12.91 4.93 3.00
C ALA A 189 11.72 4.03 2.63
N ASP A 190 11.09 4.26 1.48
CA ASP A 190 9.98 3.44 0.97
C ASP A 190 10.44 2.01 0.63
N ASP A 191 11.60 1.87 -0.03
CA ASP A 191 12.17 0.58 -0.39
C ASP A 191 12.46 -0.27 0.86
N TYR A 192 13.14 0.31 1.86
CA TYR A 192 13.44 -0.35 3.12
C TYR A 192 12.19 -0.75 3.92
N LEU A 193 11.17 0.09 3.93
CA LEU A 193 9.95 -0.17 4.68
C LEU A 193 9.13 -1.31 4.08
N LEU A 194 9.18 -1.49 2.76
CA LEU A 194 8.33 -2.43 2.02
C LEU A 194 9.04 -3.70 1.53
N ASP A 195 10.36 -3.81 1.71
CA ASP A 195 11.14 -5.00 1.34
C ASP A 195 10.95 -6.17 2.33
N GLU A 196 11.73 -7.24 2.18
CA GLU A 196 11.72 -8.38 3.09
C GLU A 196 12.78 -8.33 4.22
N LYS A 197 13.60 -7.28 4.29
CA LYS A 197 14.75 -7.14 5.21
C LYS A 197 14.40 -6.29 6.42
N LEU A 198 14.01 -6.94 7.51
CA LEU A 198 13.63 -6.29 8.77
C LEU A 198 14.72 -5.36 9.33
N GLU A 199 15.99 -5.66 9.10
CA GLU A 199 17.11 -4.81 9.53
C GLU A 199 17.10 -3.42 8.90
N ASN A 200 16.48 -3.24 7.73
CA ASN A 200 16.45 -1.97 7.02
C ASN A 200 15.50 -0.95 7.68
N ASP A 201 14.50 -1.41 8.46
CA ASP A 201 13.53 -0.52 9.15
C ASP A 201 14.21 0.46 10.10
N ALA A 202 15.32 0.05 10.71
CA ALA A 202 16.05 0.87 11.66
C ALA A 202 16.66 2.13 11.02
N GLU A 203 16.90 2.11 9.71
CA GLU A 203 17.46 3.24 8.96
C GLU A 203 16.39 4.26 8.56
N VAL A 204 15.14 3.84 8.42
CA VAL A 204 14.02 4.67 7.92
C VAL A 204 13.85 5.96 8.73
N PRO A 205 13.77 5.96 10.08
CA PRO A 205 13.62 7.19 10.85
C PRO A 205 14.69 8.25 10.53
N GLY A 206 15.96 7.83 10.44
CA GLY A 206 17.08 8.73 10.17
C GLY A 206 17.04 9.32 8.75
N LEU A 207 16.55 8.56 7.78
CA LEU A 207 16.32 9.07 6.42
C LEU A 207 15.22 10.14 6.41
N LEU A 208 14.11 9.92 7.11
CA LEU A 208 12.98 10.84 7.17
C LEU A 208 13.32 12.12 7.96
N ASP A 209 14.08 12.00 9.05
CA ASP A 209 14.55 13.16 9.82
C ASP A 209 15.39 14.10 8.94
N ARG A 210 16.27 13.53 8.11
CA ARG A 210 17.05 14.32 7.14
C ARG A 210 16.17 15.02 6.11
N VAL A 211 15.11 14.39 5.61
CA VAL A 211 14.16 15.05 4.70
C VAL A 211 13.48 16.24 5.36
N ASP A 212 13.14 16.12 6.64
CA ASP A 212 12.46 17.17 7.39
C ASP A 212 13.38 18.36 7.70
N GLU A 213 14.64 18.08 8.07
CA GLU A 213 15.67 19.06 8.46
C GLU A 213 16.32 19.78 7.27
N GLU A 214 16.53 19.07 6.15
CA GLU A 214 17.18 19.63 4.96
C GLU A 214 16.19 20.46 4.09
N ASP A 215 16.75 21.14 3.08
CA ASP A 215 16.02 22.00 2.12
C ASP A 215 15.36 21.15 1.02
N PHE A 216 14.42 20.30 1.42
CA PHE A 216 13.56 19.50 0.54
C PHE A 216 12.25 20.24 0.22
N SER A 217 11.61 19.84 -0.88
CA SER A 217 10.37 20.48 -1.33
C SER A 217 9.21 20.22 -0.35
N ALA A 218 8.17 21.05 -0.42
CA ALA A 218 6.95 20.82 0.37
C ALA A 218 6.29 19.47 0.07
N LEU A 219 6.45 18.98 -1.18
CA LEU A 219 5.98 17.67 -1.61
C LEU A 219 6.75 16.55 -0.90
N ASP A 220 8.08 16.63 -0.89
CA ASP A 220 8.94 15.65 -0.23
C ASP A 220 8.65 15.58 1.28
N LYS A 221 8.43 16.73 1.92
CA LYS A 221 8.06 16.78 3.35
C LYS A 221 6.67 16.20 3.62
N ALA A 222 5.74 16.31 2.68
CA ALA A 222 4.45 15.65 2.75
C ALA A 222 4.60 14.13 2.62
N PHE A 223 5.42 13.64 1.69
CA PHE A 223 5.71 12.21 1.56
C PHE A 223 6.47 11.64 2.76
N SER A 224 7.47 12.35 3.29
CA SER A 224 8.13 11.99 4.56
C SER A 224 7.10 11.78 5.68
N THR A 225 6.14 12.70 5.80
CA THR A 225 5.09 12.60 6.82
C THR A 225 4.13 11.43 6.56
N LEU A 226 3.81 11.12 5.30
CA LEU A 226 3.02 9.94 4.92
C LEU A 226 3.76 8.64 5.23
N THR A 227 5.07 8.55 4.98
CA THR A 227 5.88 7.37 5.34
C THR A 227 5.88 7.14 6.85
N ARG A 228 5.92 8.20 7.67
CA ARG A 228 5.74 8.07 9.13
C ARG A 228 4.36 7.55 9.51
N ALA A 229 3.30 7.91 8.78
CA ALA A 229 1.97 7.35 8.99
C ALA A 229 1.97 5.83 8.74
N GLN A 230 2.64 5.37 7.67
CA GLN A 230 2.81 3.95 7.37
C GLN A 230 3.55 3.21 8.48
N MET A 231 4.67 3.77 8.96
CA MET A 231 5.41 3.21 10.11
C MET A 231 4.53 3.10 11.37
N ALA A 232 3.75 4.15 11.68
CA ALA A 232 2.85 4.12 12.81
C ALA A 232 1.74 3.06 12.65
N MET A 233 1.24 2.81 11.43
CA MET A 233 0.30 1.71 11.16
C MET A 233 0.95 0.33 11.33
N ILE A 234 2.19 0.15 10.87
CA ILE A 234 2.97 -1.09 11.06
C ILE A 234 3.13 -1.39 12.56
N ASP A 235 3.45 -0.37 13.35
CA ASP A 235 3.58 -0.44 14.81
C ASP A 235 2.24 -0.57 15.55
N GLY A 236 1.10 -0.52 14.85
CA GLY A 236 -0.24 -0.57 15.45
C GLY A 236 -0.67 0.69 16.21
N LYS A 237 0.06 1.81 16.04
CA LYS A 237 -0.17 3.14 16.63
C LYS A 237 -1.10 3.99 15.73
N LEU A 238 -2.36 3.57 15.62
CA LEU A 238 -3.29 4.12 14.65
C LEU A 238 -3.65 5.61 14.90
N GLU A 239 -3.66 6.06 16.14
CA GLU A 239 -3.90 7.46 16.50
C GLU A 239 -2.74 8.37 16.07
N GLU A 240 -1.51 7.85 16.15
CA GLU A 240 -0.31 8.55 15.66
C GLU A 240 -0.31 8.62 14.13
N ALA A 241 -0.66 7.52 13.45
CA ALA A 241 -0.84 7.48 12.01
C ALA A 241 -1.90 8.51 11.53
N GLU A 242 -3.04 8.60 12.22
CA GLU A 242 -4.07 9.59 11.94
C GLU A 242 -3.54 11.03 12.08
N SER A 243 -2.79 11.31 13.15
CA SER A 243 -2.17 12.63 13.34
C SER A 243 -1.21 12.99 12.21
N TYR A 244 -0.45 12.02 11.68
CA TYR A 244 0.41 12.26 10.52
C TYR A 244 -0.42 12.55 9.25
N CYS A 245 -1.51 11.83 9.00
CA CYS A 245 -2.43 12.11 7.90
C CYS A 245 -3.04 13.53 7.98
N GLU A 246 -3.44 13.99 9.17
CA GLU A 246 -3.95 15.36 9.37
C GLU A 246 -2.87 16.42 9.12
N LYS A 247 -1.62 16.15 9.54
CA LYS A 247 -0.48 17.01 9.26
C LYS A 247 -0.25 17.14 7.74
N VAL A 248 -0.37 16.05 7.00
CA VAL A 248 -0.25 16.05 5.53
C VAL A 248 -1.34 16.88 4.88
N ARG A 249 -2.60 16.80 5.33
CA ARG A 249 -3.70 17.66 4.83
C ARG A 249 -3.33 19.14 4.91
N THR A 250 -2.70 19.55 6.00
CA THR A 250 -2.22 20.93 6.16
C THR A 250 -1.05 21.22 5.21
N GLN A 251 -0.11 20.27 5.06
CA GLN A 251 1.06 20.41 4.20
C GLN A 251 0.71 20.57 2.71
N LEU A 252 -0.40 19.98 2.25
CA LEU A 252 -0.86 20.11 0.85
C LEU A 252 -1.04 21.57 0.41
N ASN A 253 -1.36 22.48 1.35
CA ASN A 253 -1.53 23.90 1.05
C ASN A 253 -0.21 24.62 0.71
N PHE A 254 0.94 24.04 1.08
CA PHE A 254 2.25 24.60 0.80
C PHE A 254 2.87 24.07 -0.51
N ILE A 255 2.25 23.06 -1.12
CA ILE A 255 2.68 22.55 -2.43
C ILE A 255 2.13 23.49 -3.50
N GLN A 256 3.02 24.21 -4.19
CA GLN A 256 2.62 25.22 -5.20
C GLN A 256 2.12 24.61 -6.51
N ASP A 257 2.76 23.53 -6.95
CA ASP A 257 2.40 22.84 -8.19
C ASP A 257 1.12 22.02 -8.01
N ASP A 258 0.11 22.29 -8.84
CA ASP A 258 -1.21 21.67 -8.70
C ASP A 258 -1.19 20.17 -9.02
N GLN A 259 -0.33 19.73 -9.95
CA GLN A 259 -0.18 18.31 -10.29
C GLN A 259 0.46 17.54 -9.12
N ALA A 260 1.56 18.06 -8.56
CA ALA A 260 2.21 17.52 -7.37
C ALA A 260 1.25 17.49 -6.18
N ARG A 261 0.45 18.55 -5.98
CA ARG A 261 -0.55 18.60 -4.92
C ARG A 261 -1.64 17.54 -5.13
N ALA A 262 -2.06 17.30 -6.36
CA ALA A 262 -3.03 16.26 -6.69
C ALA A 262 -2.46 14.85 -6.41
N ILE A 263 -1.20 14.60 -6.78
CA ILE A 263 -0.52 13.33 -6.49
C ILE A 263 -0.42 13.11 -4.97
N ALA A 264 0.05 14.11 -4.22
CA ALA A 264 0.15 14.00 -2.76
C ALA A 264 -1.22 13.78 -2.09
N ARG A 265 -2.27 14.41 -2.60
CA ARG A 265 -3.64 14.19 -2.13
C ARG A 265 -4.10 12.76 -2.40
N GLU A 266 -3.77 12.20 -3.56
CA GLU A 266 -4.12 10.83 -3.91
C GLU A 266 -3.41 9.83 -2.98
N VAL A 267 -2.12 10.02 -2.70
CA VAL A 267 -1.38 9.17 -1.76
C VAL A 267 -1.95 9.29 -0.34
N LEU A 268 -2.33 10.50 0.09
CA LEU A 268 -3.03 10.69 1.36
C LEU A 268 -4.38 9.95 1.40
N THR A 269 -5.16 9.97 0.32
CA THR A 269 -6.43 9.22 0.24
C THR A 269 -6.19 7.72 0.40
N ILE A 270 -5.14 7.17 -0.21
CA ILE A 270 -4.75 5.77 -0.04
C ILE A 270 -4.39 5.52 1.44
N CYS A 271 -3.51 6.33 2.02
CA CYS A 271 -3.07 6.17 3.41
C CYS A 271 -4.23 6.23 4.41
N LEU A 272 -5.19 7.15 4.23
CA LEU A 272 -6.38 7.26 5.07
C LEU A 272 -7.27 6.01 4.94
N ARG A 273 -7.39 5.45 3.74
CA ARG A 273 -8.16 4.24 3.51
C ARG A 273 -7.50 3.02 4.14
N GLU A 274 -6.19 2.88 3.99
CA GLU A 274 -5.41 1.83 4.65
C GLU A 274 -5.55 1.90 6.18
N LEU A 275 -5.45 3.10 6.75
CA LEU A 275 -5.67 3.34 8.18
C LEU A 275 -7.05 2.84 8.64
N GLU A 276 -8.10 3.16 7.88
CA GLU A 276 -9.45 2.75 8.22
C GLU A 276 -9.65 1.23 8.11
N ILE A 277 -9.08 0.59 7.09
CA ILE A 277 -9.11 -0.87 6.94
C ILE A 277 -8.39 -1.54 8.11
N VAL A 278 -7.19 -1.09 8.47
CA VAL A 278 -6.40 -1.62 9.60
C VAL A 278 -7.17 -1.43 10.91
N ARG A 279 -7.85 -0.29 11.09
CA ARG A 279 -8.73 -0.04 12.24
C ARG A 279 -9.90 -1.02 12.31
N VAL A 280 -10.55 -1.30 11.19
CA VAL A 280 -11.61 -2.33 11.11
C VAL A 280 -11.08 -3.70 11.50
N LEU A 281 -9.91 -4.11 11.00
CA LEU A 281 -9.28 -5.39 11.34
C LEU A 281 -8.97 -5.50 12.84
N LYS A 282 -8.36 -4.46 13.43
CA LYS A 282 -8.04 -4.40 14.86
C LYS A 282 -9.29 -4.51 15.74
N ASN A 283 -10.38 -3.84 15.36
CA ASN A 283 -11.65 -3.88 16.08
C ASN A 283 -12.34 -5.26 15.98
N ARG A 284 -12.19 -5.98 14.86
CA ARG A 284 -12.70 -7.35 14.72
C ARG A 284 -11.93 -8.34 15.60
N ALA A 285 -10.62 -8.15 15.75
CA ALA A 285 -9.79 -8.98 16.62
C ALA A 285 -10.05 -8.72 18.12
N ASN A 286 -10.43 -7.49 18.47
CA ASN A 286 -10.72 -7.07 19.85
C ASN A 286 -12.09 -6.39 19.92
N PRO A 287 -13.20 -7.15 19.88
CA PRO A 287 -14.53 -6.56 19.94
C PRO A 287 -14.66 -5.75 21.23
N PRO A 288 -15.22 -4.52 21.17
CA PRO A 288 -15.43 -3.72 22.36
C PRO A 288 -16.29 -4.51 23.35
N ALA A 289 -15.88 -4.53 24.63
CA ALA A 289 -16.63 -5.21 25.67
C ALA A 289 -18.10 -4.76 25.64
N GLU A 290 -19.03 -5.70 25.44
CA GLU A 290 -20.46 -5.40 25.44
C GLU A 290 -20.80 -4.65 26.74
N LYS A 291 -21.29 -3.42 26.61
CA LYS A 291 -21.81 -2.70 27.77
C LYS A 291 -22.94 -3.56 28.34
N PRO A 292 -22.92 -3.91 29.64
CA PRO A 292 -23.95 -4.75 30.23
C PRO A 292 -25.31 -4.12 29.94
N SER A 293 -26.15 -4.88 29.23
CA SER A 293 -27.55 -4.58 29.03
C SER A 293 -28.14 -4.21 30.38
N SER A 294 -28.60 -2.96 30.51
CA SER A 294 -29.41 -2.53 31.65
C SER A 294 -30.79 -3.14 31.51
N GLY A 295 -30.85 -4.47 31.66
CA GLY A 295 -32.08 -5.21 31.79
C GLY A 295 -32.80 -4.73 33.03
N LYS A 296 -33.88 -3.98 32.82
CA LYS A 296 -34.85 -3.64 33.87
C LYS A 296 -35.27 -4.93 34.56
N VAL A 297 -34.88 -5.09 35.82
CA VAL A 297 -35.52 -6.03 36.73
C VAL A 297 -36.92 -5.48 37.01
N GLY A 298 -37.92 -6.03 36.32
CA GLY A 298 -39.32 -5.78 36.66
C GLY A 298 -39.59 -6.32 38.06
N SER A 299 -40.06 -5.44 38.94
CA SER A 299 -40.68 -5.81 40.23
C SER A 299 -42.17 -6.05 40.06
#